data_AF-A0A2S6CQ33-F1
#
_entry.id   AF-A0A2S6CQ33-F1
#
_cell.length_a   1.000
_cell.length_b   1.000
_cell.length_c   1.000
_cell.angle_alpha   90.00
_cell.angle_beta   90.00
_cell.angle_gamma   90.00
#
_symmetry.space_group_name_H-M   'P 1'
#
loop_
_entity.id
_entity.type
_entity.pdbx_description
1 polymer ?
#
loop_
_entity_poly.entity_id
_entity_poly.type
_entity_poly.pdbx_seq_one_letter_code
_entity_poly.pdbx_strand_id
1 'polypeptide(L)'
;MELNSLPTEVILTHPRQSLGKLQLDWTPQPGNYLDVDGKTYAVLERRHRYQLKAGRYSLHNIAIYVQKANRPEEKSLFEGRWVIGDATCNFNAHSEIIRCAVNPAGPCNTCRFYAN
;
A
#
# COMPACT_ATOMS: atom_id res chain seq x y z
N MET A 1 -23.54 11.27 4.85
CA MET A 1 -23.40 9.79 4.77
C MET A 1 -22.03 9.49 5.34
N GLU A 2 -21.96 8.93 6.55
CA GLU A 2 -20.71 8.62 7.25
C GLU A 2 -19.91 7.60 6.43
N LEU A 3 -18.84 8.04 5.77
CA LEU A 3 -17.99 7.20 4.91
C LEU A 3 -17.41 5.99 5.67
N ASN A 4 -17.27 6.14 7.00
CA ASN A 4 -16.69 5.17 7.94
C ASN A 4 -17.58 3.95 8.23
N SER A 5 -18.79 3.87 7.67
CA SER A 5 -19.72 2.75 7.87
C SER A 5 -19.71 1.71 6.74
N LEU A 6 -19.10 2.04 5.60
CA LEU A 6 -19.15 1.20 4.41
C LEU A 6 -18.01 0.16 4.43
N PRO A 7 -18.32 -1.14 4.30
CA PRO A 7 -17.30 -2.16 4.28
C PRO A 7 -16.40 -2.00 3.05
N THR A 8 -15.09 -2.12 3.27
CA THR A 8 -14.09 -2.13 2.21
C THR A 8 -13.86 -3.55 1.74
N GLU A 9 -14.13 -3.82 0.47
CA GLU A 9 -13.79 -5.08 -0.18
C GLU A 9 -12.29 -5.10 -0.52
N VAL A 10 -11.58 -6.13 -0.06
CA VAL A 10 -10.16 -6.32 -0.34
C VAL A 10 -9.99 -7.35 -1.43
N ILE A 11 -9.28 -7.00 -2.51
CA ILE A 11 -9.15 -7.82 -3.70
C ILE A 11 -7.67 -7.99 -4.04
N LEU A 12 -7.17 -9.23 -4.01
CA LEU A 12 -5.85 -9.57 -4.52
C LEU A 12 -5.82 -9.34 -6.04
N THR A 13 -4.81 -8.66 -6.57
CA THR A 13 -4.69 -8.38 -8.00
C THR A 13 -4.31 -9.61 -8.82
N HIS A 14 -3.42 -10.45 -8.29
CA HIS A 14 -2.94 -11.65 -8.99
C HIS A 14 -2.66 -12.83 -8.04
N PRO A 15 -3.32 -14.00 -8.24
CA PRO A 15 -4.52 -14.15 -9.07
C PRO A 15 -5.66 -13.27 -8.53
N ARG A 16 -6.56 -12.83 -9.40
CA ARG A 16 -7.67 -11.97 -8.98
C ARG A 16 -8.60 -12.73 -8.03
N GLN A 17 -8.60 -12.35 -6.76
CA GLN A 17 -9.37 -13.03 -5.72
C GLN A 17 -9.87 -12.04 -4.68
N SER A 18 -11.14 -12.16 -4.25
CA SER A 18 -11.62 -11.42 -3.09
C SER A 18 -11.07 -12.05 -1.82
N LEU A 19 -10.42 -11.25 -0.99
CA LEU A 19 -9.97 -11.64 0.36
C LEU A 19 -11.06 -11.39 1.42
N GLY A 20 -12.19 -10.78 1.02
CA GLY A 20 -13.32 -10.51 1.88
C GLY A 20 -13.67 -9.03 1.99
N LYS A 21 -14.66 -8.74 2.83
CA LYS A 21 -15.11 -7.38 3.15
C LYS A 21 -14.74 -7.08 4.60
N LEU A 22 -13.94 -6.04 4.80
CA LEU A 22 -13.45 -5.63 6.11
C LEU A 22 -14.03 -4.26 6.47
N GLN A 23 -14.41 -4.08 7.73
CA GLN A 23 -14.64 -2.75 8.27
C GLN A 23 -13.29 -2.21 8.73
N LEU A 24 -12.82 -1.16 8.07
CA LEU A 24 -11.55 -0.51 8.37
C LEU A 24 -11.84 0.79 9.12
N ASP A 25 -11.10 1.04 10.18
CA ASP A 25 -11.12 2.26 10.99
C ASP A 25 -10.38 3.44 10.33
N TRP A 26 -9.78 3.20 9.17
CA TRP A 26 -9.01 4.17 8.39
C TRP A 26 -9.29 4.01 6.90
N THR A 27 -8.89 5.01 6.10
CA THR A 27 -9.06 4.98 4.65
C THR A 27 -7.74 4.62 3.95
N PRO A 28 -7.51 3.35 3.56
CA PRO A 28 -6.31 2.95 2.84
C PRO A 28 -6.20 3.68 1.49
N GLN A 29 -5.01 4.22 1.21
CA GLN A 29 -4.65 4.84 -0.06
C GLN A 29 -3.59 4.00 -0.78
N PRO A 30 -3.42 4.14 -2.09
CA PRO A 30 -2.27 3.56 -2.80
C PRO A 30 -0.96 3.91 -2.10
N GLY A 31 -0.07 2.92 -1.96
CA GLY A 31 1.19 3.05 -1.21
C GLY A 31 1.09 2.69 0.28
N ASN A 32 -0.12 2.63 0.83
CA ASN A 32 -0.33 2.13 2.18
C ASN A 32 -0.26 0.60 2.22
N TYR A 33 -0.08 0.06 3.43
CA TYR A 33 -0.03 -1.37 3.68
C TYR A 33 -1.20 -1.79 4.56
N LEU A 34 -1.77 -2.96 4.29
CA LEU A 34 -2.87 -3.55 5.06
C LEU A 34 -2.50 -4.98 5.46
N ASP A 35 -2.78 -5.33 6.70
CA ASP A 35 -2.61 -6.68 7.21
C ASP A 35 -3.97 -7.40 7.23
N VAL A 36 -4.05 -8.56 6.57
CA VAL A 36 -5.26 -9.40 6.50
C VAL A 36 -4.85 -10.84 6.79
N ASP A 37 -5.48 -11.47 7.77
CA ASP A 37 -5.19 -12.85 8.20
C ASP A 37 -3.69 -13.14 8.44
N GLY A 38 -2.99 -12.18 9.07
CA GLY A 38 -1.56 -12.30 9.37
C GLY A 38 -0.63 -12.15 8.16
N LYS A 39 -1.14 -11.76 6.99
CA LYS A 39 -0.35 -11.47 5.79
C LYS A 39 -0.42 -9.99 5.46
N THR A 40 0.72 -9.43 5.07
CA THR A 40 0.82 -8.04 4.65
C THR A 40 0.60 -7.89 3.14
N TYR A 41 -0.15 -6.86 2.78
CA TYR A 41 -0.43 -6.49 1.41
C TYR A 41 -0.19 -5.00 1.18
N ALA A 42 0.39 -4.64 0.04
CA ALA A 42 0.48 -3.28 -0.44
C ALA A 42 -0.81 -2.92 -1.19
N VAL A 43 -1.36 -1.75 -0.90
CA VAL A 43 -2.52 -1.19 -1.60
C VAL A 43 -2.02 -0.55 -2.90
N LEU A 44 -2.52 -1.05 -4.03
CA LEU A 44 -2.14 -0.57 -5.36
C LEU A 44 -3.18 0.38 -5.93
N GLU A 45 -4.46 0.09 -5.68
CA GLU A 45 -5.56 0.90 -6.21
C GLU A 45 -6.71 0.94 -5.20
N ARG A 46 -7.40 2.08 -5.16
CA ARG A 46 -8.67 2.24 -4.45
C ARG A 46 -9.76 2.69 -5.43
N ARG A 47 -10.84 1.92 -5.51
CA ARG A 47 -12.03 2.23 -6.33
C ARG A 47 -13.25 2.46 -5.46
N HIS A 48 -13.96 3.55 -5.74
CA HIS A 48 -15.32 3.74 -5.27
C HIS A 48 -16.28 3.01 -6.21
N ARG A 49 -17.25 2.29 -5.63
CA ARG A 49 -18.31 1.65 -6.40
C ARG A 49 -19.63 2.29 -6.02
N TYR A 50 -20.24 2.95 -6.99
CA TYR A 50 -21.52 3.63 -6.84
C TYR A 50 -22.65 2.75 -7.41
N GLN A 51 -23.82 2.85 -6.81
CA GLN A 51 -25.04 2.21 -7.29
C GLN A 51 -26.15 3.25 -7.41
N LEU A 52 -26.89 3.20 -8.51
CA LEU A 52 -28.11 3.99 -8.71
C LEU A 52 -29.24 3.41 -7.85
N LYS A 53 -29.77 4.20 -6.91
CA LYS A 53 -30.93 3.86 -6.06
C LYS A 53 -31.88 5.04 -6.02
N ALA A 54 -33.16 4.80 -6.29
CA ALA A 54 -34.22 5.82 -6.27
C ALA A 54 -33.83 7.12 -7.02
N GLY A 55 -33.26 6.98 -8.22
CA GLY A 55 -32.86 8.11 -9.06
C GLY A 55 -31.59 8.86 -8.62
N ARG A 56 -30.84 8.36 -7.62
CA ARG A 56 -29.58 8.96 -7.17
C ARG A 56 -28.45 7.94 -7.11
N TYR A 57 -27.26 8.33 -7.56
CA TYR A 57 -26.05 7.52 -7.35
C TYR A 57 -25.61 7.65 -5.89
N SER A 58 -25.46 6.52 -5.23
CA SER A 58 -25.00 6.42 -3.84
C SER A 58 -23.78 5.51 -3.76
N LEU A 59 -22.82 5.87 -2.91
CA LEU A 59 -21.65 5.02 -2.68
C LEU A 59 -22.12 3.71 -2.05
N HIS A 60 -21.90 2.60 -2.76
CA HIS A 60 -22.37 1.27 -2.35
C HIS A 60 -21.30 0.54 -1.54
N ASN A 61 -20.06 0.55 -2.01
CA ASN A 61 -18.90 0.06 -1.28
C ASN A 61 -17.60 0.67 -1.84
N ILE A 62 -16.52 0.42 -1.13
CA ILE A 62 -15.16 0.73 -1.58
C ILE A 62 -14.47 -0.60 -1.87
N ALA A 63 -13.74 -0.68 -2.97
CA ALA A 63 -12.88 -1.82 -3.29
C ALA A 63 -11.43 -1.37 -3.31
N ILE A 64 -10.56 -2.07 -2.60
CA ILE A 64 -9.12 -1.88 -2.69
C ILE A 64 -8.49 -3.08 -3.37
N TYR A 65 -7.60 -2.81 -4.30
CA TYR A 65 -6.81 -3.81 -4.99
C TYR A 65 -5.43 -3.85 -4.37
N VAL A 66 -5.02 -5.04 -3.96
CA VAL A 66 -3.82 -5.23 -3.17
C VAL A 66 -2.94 -6.31 -3.78
N GLN A 67 -1.65 -6.24 -3.48
CA GLN A 67 -0.68 -7.28 -3.82
C GLN A 67 0.08 -7.70 -2.56
N LYS A 68 0.39 -8.98 -2.44
CA LYS A 68 1.20 -9.46 -1.31
C LYS A 68 2.56 -8.77 -1.35
N ALA A 69 2.94 -8.14 -0.25
CA ALA A 69 4.18 -7.37 -0.16
C ALA A 69 4.69 -7.39 1.28
N ASN A 70 6.01 -7.36 1.43
CA ASN A 70 6.62 -7.13 2.74
C ASN A 70 6.59 -5.63 3.03
N ARG A 71 6.22 -5.24 4.25
CA ARG A 71 6.34 -3.84 4.67
C ARG A 71 7.83 -3.48 4.70
N PRO A 72 8.25 -2.33 4.14
CA PRO A 72 9.65 -1.93 4.17
C PRO A 72 10.11 -1.75 5.62
N GLU A 73 11.18 -2.43 6.00
CA GLU A 73 11.77 -2.36 7.35
C GLU A 73 12.46 -1.03 7.62
N GLU A 74 12.90 -0.35 6.55
CA GLU A 74 13.63 0.91 6.62
C GLU A 74 12.91 1.97 5.79
N LYS A 75 12.71 3.14 6.38
CA LYS A 75 12.25 4.35 5.71
C LYS A 75 12.97 5.55 6.28
N SER A 76 13.30 6.50 5.42
CA SER A 76 13.91 7.77 5.80
C SER A 76 13.09 8.94 5.27
N LEU A 77 13.07 10.04 6.01
CA LEU A 77 12.47 11.29 5.54
C LEU A 77 13.49 12.00 4.65
N PHE A 78 13.16 12.19 3.37
CA PHE A 78 14.01 12.85 2.38
C PHE A 78 13.19 13.89 1.63
N GLU A 79 13.62 15.15 1.66
CA GLU A 79 12.95 16.29 1.01
C GLU A 79 11.42 16.36 1.30
N GLY A 80 11.03 16.07 2.54
CA GLY A 80 9.63 16.10 2.98
C GLY A 80 8.78 14.90 2.57
N ARG A 81 9.39 13.82 2.05
CA ARG A 81 8.72 12.57 1.66
C ARG A 81 9.35 11.37 2.36
N TRP A 82 8.55 10.32 2.58
CA TRP A 82 9.05 9.08 3.16
C TRP A 82 9.53 8.13 2.07
N VAL A 83 10.84 7.96 1.94
CA VAL A 83 11.44 7.06 0.96
C VAL A 83 11.76 5.71 1.60
N ILE A 84 11.80 4.65 0.80
CA ILE A 84 12.19 3.31 1.26
C ILE A 84 13.71 3.25 1.40
N GLY A 85 14.16 2.73 2.54
CA GLY A 85 15.56 2.59 2.89
C GLY A 85 16.20 3.85 3.43
N ASP A 86 17.50 3.76 3.64
CA ASP A 86 18.29 4.86 4.14
C ASP A 86 18.56 5.88 3.04
N ALA A 87 18.10 7.11 3.24
CA ALA A 87 18.26 8.21 2.31
C ALA A 87 19.73 8.67 2.15
N THR A 88 20.63 8.35 3.10
CA THR A 88 22.06 8.68 2.97
C THR A 88 22.82 7.68 2.10
N CYS A 89 22.20 6.57 1.70
CA CYS A 89 22.82 5.61 0.79
C CYS A 89 22.94 6.19 -0.62
N ASN A 90 24.15 6.16 -1.20
CA ASN A 90 24.44 6.68 -2.54
C ASN A 90 23.62 6.02 -3.66
N PHE A 91 23.14 4.80 -3.44
CA PHE A 91 22.33 4.07 -4.41
C PHE A 91 20.83 4.16 -4.13
N ASN A 92 20.40 4.85 -3.05
CA ASN A 92 18.97 5.01 -2.76
C ASN A 92 18.26 5.69 -3.93
N ALA A 93 17.11 5.17 -4.33
CA ALA A 93 16.33 5.72 -5.43
C ALA A 93 15.49 6.96 -5.03
N HIS A 94 15.55 7.34 -3.75
CA HIS A 94 14.72 8.35 -3.09
C HIS A 94 13.23 8.20 -3.44
N SER A 95 12.76 6.95 -3.46
CA SER A 95 11.42 6.57 -3.90
C SER A 95 10.62 5.94 -2.76
N GLU A 96 9.30 6.20 -2.75
CA GLU A 96 8.35 5.62 -1.80
C GLU A 96 8.02 4.15 -2.08
N ILE A 97 8.44 3.64 -3.25
CA ILE A 97 8.05 2.31 -3.78
C ILE A 97 9.26 1.42 -4.01
N ILE A 98 10.41 1.97 -4.36
CA ILE A 98 11.64 1.21 -4.65
C ILE A 98 12.78 1.73 -3.79
N ARG A 99 13.54 0.80 -3.18
CA ARG A 99 14.72 1.12 -2.37
C ARG A 99 15.90 1.59 -3.23
N CYS A 100 16.37 0.73 -4.12
CA CYS A 100 17.47 0.98 -5.05
C CYS A 100 17.51 -0.13 -6.12
N ALA A 101 18.30 0.07 -7.18
CA ALA A 101 18.53 -0.96 -8.19
C ALA A 101 19.48 -2.08 -7.70
N VAL A 102 20.37 -1.77 -6.76
CA VAL A 102 21.46 -2.66 -6.33
C VAL A 102 20.98 -3.75 -5.36
N ASN A 103 20.19 -3.38 -4.37
CA ASN A 103 19.62 -4.28 -3.36
C ASN A 103 18.16 -3.90 -3.09
N PRO A 104 17.24 -4.16 -4.03
CA PRO A 104 15.84 -3.73 -3.90
C PRO A 104 15.11 -4.41 -2.73
N ALA A 105 15.53 -5.62 -2.33
CA ALA A 105 14.82 -6.44 -1.37
C ALA A 105 15.38 -6.38 0.07
N GLY A 106 16.68 -6.10 0.23
CA GLY A 106 17.34 -6.11 1.54
C GLY A 106 17.51 -4.73 2.17
N PRO A 107 17.72 -4.66 3.49
CA PRO A 107 18.04 -3.41 4.17
C PRO A 107 19.40 -2.86 3.72
N CYS A 108 19.56 -1.54 3.84
CA CYS A 108 20.73 -0.82 3.35
C CYS A 108 22.00 -1.29 4.08
N ASN A 109 21.95 -1.49 5.39
CA ASN A 109 23.09 -1.93 6.19
C ASN A 109 23.66 -3.33 5.85
N THR A 110 22.88 -4.20 5.18
CA THR A 110 23.34 -5.52 4.70
C THR A 110 23.88 -5.47 3.27
N CYS A 111 23.75 -4.32 2.59
CA CYS A 111 24.22 -4.16 1.23
C CYS A 111 25.74 -3.95 1.21
N ARG A 112 26.45 -4.74 0.40
CA ARG A 112 27.90 -4.59 0.19
C ARG A 112 28.32 -3.20 -0.32
N PHE A 113 27.38 -2.43 -0.86
CA PHE A 113 27.61 -1.12 -1.48
C PHE A 113 27.15 0.07 -0.63
N TYR A 114 26.74 -0.14 0.63
CA TYR A 114 26.12 0.90 1.47
C TYR A 114 27.09 2.00 1.93
N ALA A 115 28.36 1.67 2.15
CA ALA A 115 29.34 2.57 2.79
C ALA A 115 30.46 3.05 1.85
N ASN A 116 30.27 2.95 0.54
CA ASN A 116 31.23 3.46 -0.44
C ASN A 116 30.86 4.86 -0.91
#